data_AF-A0A7V9KW45-F1
#
_entry.id   AF-A0A7V9KW45-F1
#
_cell.length_a   1.000
_cell.length_b   1.000
_cell.length_c   1.000
_cell.angle_alpha   90.00
_cell.angle_beta   90.00
_cell.angle_gamma   90.00
#
_symmetry.space_group_name_H-M   'P 1'
#
loop_
_entity.id
_entity.type
_entity.pdbx_description
1 polymer ?
#
loop_
_entity_poly.entity_id
_entity_poly.type
_entity_poly.pdbx_seq_one_letter_code
_entity_poly.pdbx_strand_id
1 'polypeptide(L)'
;MATTRIDDSRLAVTEGRPELTAALAELVRERVRDEGLDPQADPGAVRGIADRVVSAHDRRSLTGAVDPLDDVAGLVDDLVASVSGFGALQPYLEDPTIEEVWINDPARVFVARQGSHELTTTILTPEEVRELVERMLKSSGRRLDLSQPFVDALLPGGHRLHVVLEGISRGFAAVNIRKFVALRLKPPDLR
;
A
#
# COMPACT_ATOMS: atom_id res chain seq x y z
N MET A 1 -30.23 -7.89 -9.78
CA MET A 1 -29.20 -8.90 -10.07
C MET A 1 -28.36 -8.41 -11.24
N ALA A 2 -27.24 -7.76 -10.96
CA ALA A 2 -26.23 -7.43 -11.97
C ALA A 2 -24.98 -8.24 -11.61
N THR A 3 -24.75 -9.33 -12.34
CA THR A 3 -23.46 -10.02 -12.33
C THR A 3 -22.50 -9.13 -13.10
N THR A 4 -21.67 -8.38 -12.38
CA THR A 4 -20.49 -7.75 -12.97
C THR A 4 -19.58 -8.88 -13.42
N ARG A 5 -19.51 -9.09 -14.74
CA ARG A 5 -18.48 -9.92 -15.37
C ARG A 5 -17.14 -9.23 -15.10
N ILE A 6 -16.32 -9.87 -14.28
CA ILE A 6 -14.92 -9.51 -14.10
C ILE A 6 -14.22 -9.77 -15.43
N ASP A 7 -13.42 -8.81 -15.89
CA ASP A 7 -12.53 -9.01 -17.03
C ASP A 7 -11.34 -9.85 -16.55
N ASP A 8 -11.54 -11.17 -16.56
CA ASP A 8 -10.66 -12.24 -16.07
C ASP A 8 -9.28 -12.32 -16.78
N SER A 9 -9.03 -11.46 -17.76
CA SER A 9 -7.83 -11.43 -18.59
C SER A 9 -6.58 -10.86 -17.89
N ARG A 10 -6.74 -10.15 -16.76
CA ARG A 10 -5.63 -9.45 -16.07
C ARG A 10 -4.74 -10.29 -15.16
N LEU A 11 -5.19 -11.49 -14.75
CA LEU A 11 -4.46 -12.35 -13.81
C LEU A 11 -3.69 -13.49 -14.48
N ALA A 12 -3.73 -13.59 -15.81
CA ALA A 12 -3.30 -14.79 -16.53
C ALA A 12 -1.77 -14.98 -16.56
N VAL A 13 -0.97 -13.91 -16.44
CA VAL A 13 0.50 -13.97 -16.33
C VAL A 13 0.96 -12.69 -15.63
N THR A 14 1.37 -12.78 -14.36
CA THR A 14 2.01 -11.67 -13.66
C THR A 14 3.50 -11.97 -13.56
N GLU A 15 4.35 -11.10 -14.09
CA GLU A 15 5.80 -11.25 -14.12
C GLU A 15 6.38 -10.93 -12.73
N GLY A 16 6.11 -11.81 -11.75
CA GLY A 16 6.72 -11.80 -10.42
C GLY A 16 5.79 -11.49 -9.25
N ARG A 17 6.24 -11.89 -8.04
CA ARG A 17 5.51 -11.75 -6.76
C ARG A 17 4.95 -10.34 -6.51
N PRO A 18 5.67 -9.23 -6.75
CA PRO A 18 5.14 -7.87 -6.51
C PRO A 18 3.94 -7.53 -7.39
N GLU A 19 3.95 -7.96 -8.66
CA GLU A 19 2.88 -7.66 -9.60
C GLU A 19 1.62 -8.46 -9.27
N LEU A 20 1.79 -9.72 -8.85
CA LEU A 20 0.70 -10.58 -8.37
C LEU A 20 0.06 -10.00 -7.10
N THR A 21 0.88 -9.59 -6.12
CA THR A 21 0.38 -8.95 -4.89
C THR A 21 -0.41 -7.68 -5.22
N ALA A 22 0.05 -6.84 -6.15
CA ALA A 22 -0.67 -5.65 -6.57
C ALA A 22 -2.02 -5.97 -7.24
N ALA A 23 -2.04 -6.95 -8.16
CA ALA A 23 -3.26 -7.37 -8.84
C ALA A 23 -4.30 -7.95 -7.87
N LEU A 24 -3.87 -8.78 -6.93
CA LEU A 24 -4.76 -9.33 -5.90
C LEU A 24 -5.23 -8.25 -4.91
N ALA A 25 -4.39 -7.26 -4.59
CA ALA A 25 -4.79 -6.15 -3.73
C ALA A 25 -5.91 -5.30 -4.34
N GLU A 26 -5.85 -5.02 -5.65
CA GLU A 26 -6.95 -4.34 -6.36
C GLU A 26 -8.26 -5.13 -6.24
N LEU A 27 -8.20 -6.44 -6.44
CA LEU A 27 -9.38 -7.31 -6.34
C LEU A 27 -9.97 -7.32 -4.92
N VAL A 28 -9.13 -7.33 -3.89
CA VAL A 28 -9.58 -7.21 -2.50
C VAL A 28 -10.22 -5.84 -2.26
N ARG A 29 -9.65 -4.74 -2.77
CA ARG A 29 -10.22 -3.38 -2.64
C ARG A 29 -11.56 -3.24 -3.35
N GLU A 30 -11.70 -3.80 -4.55
CA GLU A 30 -12.99 -3.88 -5.25
C GLU A 30 -14.03 -4.57 -4.38
N ARG A 31 -13.68 -5.72 -3.80
CA ARG A 31 -14.61 -6.49 -2.96
C ARG A 31 -14.98 -5.78 -1.66
N VAL A 32 -14.03 -5.08 -1.03
CA VAL A 32 -14.28 -4.24 0.16
C VAL A 32 -15.25 -3.10 -0.18
N ARG A 33 -15.06 -2.43 -1.33
CA ARG A 33 -15.97 -1.38 -1.82
C ARG A 33 -17.37 -1.92 -2.11
N ASP A 34 -17.46 -3.08 -2.76
CA ASP A 34 -18.74 -3.73 -3.07
C ASP A 34 -19.51 -4.15 -1.81
N GLU A 35 -18.80 -4.56 -0.76
CA GLU A 35 -19.37 -4.91 0.54
C GLU A 35 -19.65 -3.67 1.43
N GLY A 36 -19.25 -2.46 1.01
CA GLY A 36 -19.44 -1.22 1.77
C GLY A 36 -18.67 -1.19 3.09
N LEU A 37 -17.58 -1.97 3.18
CA LEU A 37 -16.76 -2.07 4.37
C LEU A 37 -15.77 -0.91 4.43
N ASP A 38 -15.52 -0.41 5.63
CA ASP A 38 -14.38 0.47 5.88
C ASP A 38 -13.15 -0.42 6.20
N PRO A 39 -12.16 -0.50 5.30
CA PRO A 39 -10.99 -1.33 5.53
C PRO A 39 -10.12 -0.85 6.70
N GLN A 40 -10.33 0.37 7.19
CA GLN A 40 -9.63 0.91 8.37
C GLN A 40 -10.34 0.55 9.67
N ALA A 41 -11.67 0.57 9.68
CA ALA A 41 -12.47 0.24 10.85
C ALA A 41 -12.57 -1.27 11.09
N ASP A 42 -12.53 -2.09 10.03
CA ASP A 42 -12.66 -3.54 10.12
C ASP A 42 -11.57 -4.33 9.37
N PRO A 43 -10.33 -4.36 9.91
CA PRO A 43 -9.25 -5.18 9.35
C PRO A 43 -9.56 -6.69 9.34
N GLY A 44 -10.47 -7.15 10.22
CA GLY A 44 -10.89 -8.55 10.29
C GLY A 44 -11.72 -8.94 9.07
N ALA A 45 -12.66 -8.07 8.66
CA ALA A 45 -13.43 -8.25 7.45
C ALA A 45 -12.55 -8.18 6.19
N VAL A 46 -11.58 -7.25 6.15
CA VAL A 46 -10.58 -7.19 5.05
C VAL A 46 -9.79 -8.49 4.97
N ARG A 47 -9.32 -9.03 6.10
CA ARG A 47 -8.63 -10.32 6.14
C ARG A 47 -9.50 -11.45 5.60
N GLY A 48 -10.76 -11.52 6.02
CA GLY A 48 -11.70 -12.52 5.51
C GLY A 48 -11.93 -12.42 3.99
N ILE A 49 -11.88 -11.22 3.41
CA ILE A 49 -11.93 -11.02 1.96
C ILE A 49 -10.62 -11.46 1.30
N ALA A 50 -9.47 -11.05 1.84
CA ALA A 50 -8.15 -11.43 1.33
C ALA A 50 -7.97 -12.95 1.32
N ASP A 51 -8.35 -13.64 2.40
CA ASP A 51 -8.33 -15.11 2.48
C ASP A 51 -9.15 -15.76 1.35
N ARG A 52 -10.35 -15.24 1.08
CA ARG A 52 -11.21 -15.75 -0.01
C ARG A 52 -10.59 -15.52 -1.39
N VAL A 53 -10.01 -14.35 -1.62
CA VAL A 53 -9.35 -14.00 -2.88
C VAL A 53 -8.13 -14.89 -3.12
N VAL A 54 -7.26 -15.02 -2.13
CA VAL A 54 -6.04 -15.85 -2.23
C VAL A 54 -6.40 -17.33 -2.40
N SER A 55 -7.37 -17.84 -1.64
CA SER A 55 -7.84 -19.24 -1.78
C SER A 55 -8.45 -19.52 -3.15
N ALA A 56 -9.12 -18.54 -3.76
CA ALA A 56 -9.66 -18.68 -5.10
C ALA A 56 -8.55 -18.69 -6.17
N HIS A 57 -7.52 -17.87 -6.01
CA HIS A 57 -6.33 -17.88 -6.87
C HIS A 57 -5.57 -19.20 -6.77
N ASP A 58 -5.30 -19.68 -5.55
CA ASP A 58 -4.61 -20.94 -5.29
C ASP A 58 -5.33 -22.14 -5.93
N ARG A 59 -6.67 -22.19 -5.82
CA ARG A 59 -7.47 -23.24 -6.48
C ARG A 59 -7.35 -23.22 -8.01
N ARG A 60 -7.17 -22.04 -8.62
CA ARG A 60 -6.96 -21.91 -10.07
C ARG A 60 -5.56 -22.33 -10.48
N SER A 61 -4.56 -22.14 -9.62
CA SER A 61 -3.19 -22.62 -9.85
C SER A 61 -3.15 -24.14 -10.06
N LEU A 62 -3.97 -24.90 -9.31
CA LEU A 62 -4.07 -26.36 -9.46
C LEU A 62 -4.54 -26.80 -10.86
N THR A 63 -5.20 -25.92 -11.62
CA THR A 63 -5.62 -26.18 -13.00
C THR A 63 -4.61 -25.70 -14.04
N GLY A 64 -3.49 -25.12 -13.62
CA GLY A 64 -2.47 -24.52 -14.48
C GLY A 64 -2.87 -23.18 -15.09
N ALA A 65 -3.95 -22.56 -14.59
CA ALA A 65 -4.51 -21.32 -15.15
C ALA A 65 -3.81 -20.04 -14.63
N VAL A 66 -3.08 -20.14 -13.51
CA VAL A 66 -2.33 -19.05 -12.86
C VAL A 66 -1.14 -19.63 -12.10
N ASP A 67 -0.17 -18.79 -11.73
CA ASP A 67 1.01 -19.22 -10.96
C ASP A 67 0.66 -19.67 -9.52
N PRO A 68 1.32 -20.73 -9.00
CA PRO A 68 1.19 -21.19 -7.62
C PRO A 68 1.74 -20.18 -6.61
N LEU A 69 1.23 -20.27 -5.39
CA LEU A 69 1.60 -19.40 -4.27
C LEU A 69 2.50 -20.14 -3.27
N ASP A 70 3.71 -19.63 -3.04
CA ASP A 70 4.65 -20.25 -2.10
C ASP A 70 4.36 -19.91 -0.63
N ASP A 71 3.75 -18.74 -0.36
CA ASP A 71 3.51 -18.19 0.97
C ASP A 71 2.13 -17.52 1.05
N VAL A 72 1.09 -18.34 1.22
CA VAL A 72 -0.31 -17.90 1.27
C VAL A 72 -0.55 -16.97 2.46
N ALA A 73 -0.05 -17.32 3.65
CA ALA A 73 -0.28 -16.56 4.86
C ALA A 73 0.40 -15.18 4.80
N GLY A 74 1.67 -15.12 4.37
CA GLY A 74 2.38 -13.85 4.18
C GLY A 74 1.75 -13.01 3.08
N LEU A 75 1.24 -13.62 2.00
CA LEU A 75 0.51 -12.89 0.97
C LEU A 75 -0.79 -12.29 1.51
N VAL A 76 -1.57 -13.01 2.32
CA VAL A 76 -2.77 -12.46 2.96
C VAL A 76 -2.39 -11.29 3.87
N ASP A 77 -1.31 -11.40 4.64
CA ASP A 77 -0.82 -10.30 5.49
C ASP A 77 -0.44 -9.08 4.66
N ASP A 78 0.28 -9.27 3.54
CA ASP A 78 0.64 -8.21 2.60
C ASP A 78 -0.60 -7.55 1.98
N LEU A 79 -1.61 -8.34 1.60
CA LEU A 79 -2.86 -7.86 1.02
C LEU A 79 -3.70 -7.08 2.04
N VAL A 80 -3.83 -7.60 3.26
CA VAL A 80 -4.53 -6.91 4.35
C VAL A 80 -3.83 -5.61 4.67
N ALA A 81 -2.50 -5.58 4.73
CA ALA A 81 -1.75 -4.35 4.97
C ALA A 81 -1.87 -3.34 3.82
N SER A 82 -1.94 -3.82 2.57
CA SER A 82 -2.17 -2.99 1.38
C SER A 82 -3.59 -2.40 1.32
N VAL A 83 -4.60 -3.19 1.67
CA VAL A 83 -6.02 -2.80 1.59
C VAL A 83 -6.48 -2.04 2.83
N SER A 84 -6.04 -2.46 4.01
CA SER A 84 -6.23 -1.74 5.29
C SER A 84 -5.23 -0.59 5.43
N GLY A 85 -4.83 0.00 4.30
CA GLY A 85 -3.61 0.79 4.12
C GLY A 85 -3.58 2.15 4.81
N PHE A 86 -2.98 3.13 4.14
CA PHE A 86 -2.49 4.35 4.78
C PHE A 86 -3.49 5.51 4.77
N GLY A 87 -4.79 5.19 4.84
CA GLY A 87 -5.88 6.16 4.89
C GLY A 87 -5.80 7.19 3.76
N ALA A 88 -5.77 8.47 4.12
CA ALA A 88 -5.74 9.59 3.19
C ALA A 88 -4.50 9.64 2.27
N LEU A 89 -3.42 8.91 2.60
CA LEU A 89 -2.25 8.80 1.72
C LEU A 89 -2.35 7.66 0.70
N GLN A 90 -3.30 6.74 0.87
CA GLN A 90 -3.42 5.55 0.03
C GLN A 90 -3.46 5.87 -1.48
N PRO A 91 -4.26 6.85 -1.96
CA PRO A 91 -4.30 7.17 -3.39
C PRO A 91 -2.94 7.58 -3.96
N TYR A 92 -2.10 8.26 -3.17
CA TYR A 92 -0.76 8.68 -3.60
C TYR A 92 0.22 7.52 -3.64
N LEU A 93 0.08 6.58 -2.72
CA LEU A 93 0.90 5.37 -2.67
C LEU A 93 0.53 4.38 -3.79
N GLU A 94 -0.69 4.46 -4.31
CA GLU A 94 -1.15 3.66 -5.44
C GLU A 94 -0.82 4.28 -6.81
N ASP A 95 -0.73 5.61 -6.94
CA ASP A 95 -0.43 6.26 -8.22
C ASP A 95 1.01 5.93 -8.69
N PRO A 96 1.19 5.12 -9.75
CA PRO A 96 2.51 4.65 -10.17
C PRO A 96 3.43 5.77 -10.70
N THR A 97 2.88 6.95 -10.97
CA THR A 97 3.67 8.12 -11.40
C THR A 97 4.21 8.93 -10.24
N ILE A 98 3.70 8.72 -9.02
CA ILE A 98 4.21 9.34 -7.80
C ILE A 98 5.43 8.55 -7.31
N GLU A 99 6.50 9.28 -7.04
CA GLU A 99 7.81 8.78 -6.62
C GLU A 99 7.98 8.88 -5.11
N GLU A 100 7.55 9.99 -4.51
CA GLU A 100 7.72 10.27 -3.07
C GLU A 100 6.52 11.03 -2.51
N VAL A 101 6.27 10.89 -1.20
CA VAL A 101 5.22 11.60 -0.44
C VAL A 101 5.86 12.21 0.82
N TRP A 102 5.52 13.46 1.13
CA TRP A 102 5.97 14.16 2.34
C TRP A 102 4.82 14.73 3.14
N ILE A 103 4.94 14.66 4.46
CA ILE A 103 4.17 15.43 5.42
C ILE A 103 5.18 16.22 6.25
N ASN A 104 5.33 17.51 5.94
CA ASN A 104 6.15 18.45 6.71
C ASN A 104 5.27 19.44 7.48
N ASP A 105 3.98 19.18 7.55
CA ASP A 105 2.94 19.92 8.24
C ASP A 105 1.67 19.09 8.03
N PRO A 106 0.84 18.83 9.06
CA PRO A 106 -0.37 18.04 8.89
C PRO A 106 -1.29 18.60 7.78
N ALA A 107 -1.33 19.93 7.62
CA ALA A 107 -2.13 20.58 6.59
C ALA A 107 -1.43 20.70 5.22
N ARG A 108 -0.18 20.24 5.08
CA ARG A 108 0.57 20.32 3.81
C ARG A 108 1.23 18.99 3.47
N VAL A 109 0.47 18.18 2.74
CA VAL A 109 0.93 16.92 2.14
C VAL A 109 1.44 17.18 0.72
N PHE A 110 2.69 16.82 0.45
CA PHE A 110 3.33 16.97 -0.85
C PHE A 110 3.57 15.61 -1.50
N VAL A 111 3.58 15.58 -2.83
CA VAL A 111 4.02 14.42 -3.61
C VAL A 111 5.04 14.84 -4.65
N ALA A 112 5.87 13.91 -5.12
CA ALA A 112 6.75 14.13 -6.25
C ALA A 112 6.34 13.25 -7.41
N ARG A 113 6.28 13.85 -8.59
CA ARG A 113 5.95 13.22 -9.86
C ARG A 113 6.94 13.72 -10.89
N GLN A 114 7.63 12.81 -11.58
CA GLN A 114 8.60 13.14 -12.62
C GLN A 114 9.68 14.14 -12.12
N GLY A 115 10.17 13.94 -10.90
CA GLY A 115 11.17 14.81 -10.26
C GLY A 115 10.66 16.21 -9.84
N SER A 116 9.37 16.50 -9.94
CA SER A 116 8.78 17.78 -9.50
C SER A 116 7.87 17.60 -8.28
N HIS A 117 7.95 18.52 -7.32
CA HIS A 117 7.13 18.50 -6.11
C HIS A 117 5.82 19.28 -6.30
N GLU A 118 4.70 18.69 -5.90
CA GLU A 118 3.37 19.31 -5.93
C GLU A 118 2.68 19.21 -4.55
N LEU A 119 1.98 20.27 -4.15
CA LEU A 119 1.13 20.27 -2.97
C LEU A 119 -0.20 19.60 -3.32
N THR A 120 -0.64 18.68 -2.48
CA THR A 120 -1.91 17.97 -2.67
C THR A 120 -3.08 18.71 -2.02
N THR A 121 -4.29 18.23 -2.27
CA THR A 121 -5.51 18.69 -1.58
C THR A 121 -5.75 17.98 -0.24
N THR A 122 -4.89 17.03 0.15
CA THR A 122 -5.03 16.31 1.42
C THR A 122 -4.59 17.19 2.57
N ILE A 123 -5.50 17.37 3.53
CA ILE A 123 -5.28 18.07 4.79
C ILE A 123 -5.50 17.05 5.90
N LEU A 124 -4.55 16.95 6.82
CA LEU A 124 -4.59 16.10 7.99
C LEU A 124 -4.49 16.94 9.26
N THR A 125 -4.96 16.36 10.36
CA THR A 125 -4.73 16.81 11.72
C THR A 125 -3.45 16.17 12.28
N PRO A 126 -2.82 16.77 13.31
CA PRO A 126 -1.69 16.15 14.00
C PRO A 126 -2.00 14.72 14.49
N GLU A 127 -3.22 14.50 14.97
CA GLU A 127 -3.71 13.20 15.43
C GLU A 127 -3.77 12.18 14.29
N GLU A 128 -4.30 12.55 13.13
CA GLU A 128 -4.33 11.68 11.94
C GLU A 128 -2.91 11.32 11.46
N VAL A 129 -1.97 12.27 11.51
CA VAL A 129 -0.56 11.99 11.19
C VAL A 129 0.04 10.99 12.19
N ARG A 130 -0.24 11.14 13.48
CA ARG A 130 0.24 10.21 14.52
C ARG A 130 -0.32 8.80 14.32
N GLU A 131 -1.63 8.68 14.08
CA GLU A 131 -2.30 7.40 13.82
C GLU A 131 -1.80 6.74 12.53
N LEU A 132 -1.47 7.54 11.52
CA LEU A 132 -0.87 7.06 10.28
C LEU A 132 0.53 6.48 10.53
N VAL A 133 1.38 7.20 11.27
CA VAL A 133 2.73 6.75 11.63
C VAL A 133 2.68 5.48 12.47
N GLU A 134 1.84 5.41 13.50
CA GLU A 134 1.71 4.22 14.35
C GLU A 134 1.35 2.97 13.55
N ARG A 135 0.45 3.12 12.57
CA ARG A 135 0.02 2.05 11.67
C ARG A 135 1.15 1.57 10.76
N MET A 136 1.88 2.51 10.15
CA MET A 136 3.05 2.21 9.32
C MET A 136 4.16 1.49 10.10
N LEU A 137 4.38 1.88 11.36
CA LEU A 137 5.39 1.26 12.21
C LEU A 137 4.95 -0.11 12.72
N LYS A 138 3.64 -0.31 12.95
CA LYS A 138 3.08 -1.61 13.30
C LYS A 138 3.36 -2.66 12.21
N SER A 139 3.19 -2.32 10.93
CA SER A 139 3.52 -3.24 9.83
C SER A 139 5.01 -3.58 9.71
N SER A 140 5.89 -2.70 10.19
CA SER A 140 7.34 -2.90 10.10
C SER A 140 7.96 -3.48 11.38
N GLY A 141 7.18 -3.64 12.45
CA GLY A 141 7.67 -4.07 13.77
C GLY A 141 8.58 -3.04 14.46
N ARG A 142 8.59 -1.79 13.99
CA ARG A 142 9.42 -0.71 14.54
C ARG A 142 8.64 0.12 15.56
N ARG A 143 9.39 0.92 16.34
CA ARG A 143 8.84 1.83 17.35
C ARG A 143 9.48 3.20 17.20
N LEU A 144 8.75 4.22 17.65
CA LEU A 144 9.13 5.61 17.61
C LEU A 144 8.72 6.23 18.94
N ASP A 145 9.68 6.75 19.70
CA ASP A 145 9.45 7.33 21.03
C ASP A 145 10.47 8.44 21.35
N LEU A 146 10.35 9.09 22.50
CA LEU A 146 11.23 10.22 22.85
C LEU A 146 12.71 9.83 23.01
N SER A 147 13.03 8.56 23.23
CA SER A 147 14.42 8.07 23.30
C SER A 147 14.98 7.77 21.90
N GLN A 148 14.11 7.47 20.93
CA GLN A 148 14.44 7.29 19.52
C GLN A 148 13.54 8.19 18.66
N PRO A 149 13.90 9.47 18.47
CA PRO A 149 13.02 10.48 17.89
C PRO A 149 12.91 10.44 16.36
N PHE A 150 13.54 9.45 15.72
CA PHE A 150 13.39 9.17 14.30
C PHE A 150 13.47 7.67 14.03
N VAL A 151 12.85 7.23 12.94
CA VAL A 151 12.81 5.82 12.55
C VAL A 151 12.80 5.67 11.04
N ASP A 152 13.56 4.69 10.56
CA ASP A 152 13.50 4.20 9.19
C ASP A 152 12.82 2.82 9.17
N ALA A 153 11.91 2.62 8.24
CA ALA A 153 11.14 1.40 8.11
C ALA A 153 10.89 1.03 6.63
N LEU A 154 10.61 -0.25 6.38
CA LEU A 154 10.08 -0.72 5.12
C LEU A 154 8.57 -0.92 5.30
N LEU A 155 7.79 -0.29 4.43
CA LEU A 155 6.35 -0.48 4.35
C LEU A 155 6.01 -1.66 3.44
N PRO A 156 4.82 -2.25 3.60
CA PRO A 156 4.20 -3.11 2.57
C PRO A 156 4.35 -2.50 1.17
N GLY A 157 4.63 -3.35 0.18
CA GLY A 157 4.95 -2.90 -1.19
C GLY A 157 6.38 -2.42 -1.39
N GLY A 158 7.24 -2.47 -0.36
CA GLY A 158 8.66 -2.14 -0.45
C GLY A 158 8.99 -0.65 -0.38
N HIS A 159 8.00 0.20 -0.06
CA HIS A 159 8.24 1.62 0.12
C HIS A 159 9.11 1.87 1.36
N ARG A 160 9.97 2.88 1.30
CA ARG A 160 10.81 3.27 2.43
C ARG A 160 10.14 4.42 3.18
N LEU A 161 9.99 4.25 4.49
CA LEU A 161 9.46 5.26 5.39
C LEU A 161 10.61 5.84 6.22
N HIS A 162 10.63 7.16 6.35
CA HIS A 162 11.38 7.88 7.35
C HIS A 162 10.42 8.79 8.15
N VAL A 163 10.48 8.73 9.47
CA VAL A 163 9.67 9.59 10.36
C VAL A 163 10.56 10.26 11.39
N VAL A 164 10.26 11.52 11.69
CA VAL A 164 10.87 12.30 12.79
C VAL A 164 9.77 12.83 13.71
N LEU A 165 9.87 12.55 15.01
CA LEU A 165 8.92 13.01 16.03
C LEU A 165 8.98 14.52 16.28
N GLU A 166 7.87 15.02 16.82
CA GLU A 166 7.78 16.34 17.44
C GLU A 166 8.72 16.45 18.63
N GLY A 167 9.52 17.50 18.65
CA GLY A 167 10.59 17.73 19.64
C GLY A 167 11.93 18.10 19.00
N ILE A 168 12.12 17.75 17.72
CA ILE A 168 13.28 18.15 16.89
C ILE A 168 12.83 18.97 15.65
N SER A 169 11.53 18.96 15.32
CA SER A 169 10.90 19.67 14.19
C SER A 169 10.11 20.93 14.63
N ARG A 170 9.44 21.61 13.68
CA ARG A 170 8.59 22.80 13.90
C ARG A 170 7.22 22.49 14.55
N GLY A 171 7.18 21.59 15.54
CA GLY A 171 5.95 21.27 16.31
C GLY A 171 4.96 20.34 15.60
N PHE A 172 5.39 19.61 14.56
CA PHE A 172 4.64 18.52 13.94
C PHE A 172 5.55 17.33 13.58
N ALA A 173 5.04 16.09 13.55
CA ALA A 173 5.83 14.96 13.07
C ALA A 173 6.11 15.11 11.57
N ALA A 174 7.36 14.88 11.15
CA ALA A 174 7.73 14.91 9.73
C ALA A 174 7.76 13.48 9.19
N VAL A 175 7.10 13.25 8.05
CA VAL A 175 6.99 11.94 7.40
C VAL A 175 7.50 12.06 5.96
N ASN A 176 8.38 11.13 5.56
CA ASN A 176 8.80 10.96 4.17
C ASN A 176 8.61 9.50 3.77
N ILE A 177 7.91 9.28 2.66
CA ILE A 177 7.72 7.96 2.06
C ILE A 177 8.31 8.00 0.66
N ARG A 178 9.30 7.15 0.41
CA ARG A 178 9.90 6.95 -0.91
C ARG A 178 9.34 5.67 -1.51
N LYS A 179 8.62 5.80 -2.61
CA LYS A 179 7.95 4.65 -3.19
C LYS A 179 8.95 3.79 -3.94
N PHE A 180 8.89 2.48 -3.71
CA PHE A 180 9.43 1.52 -4.65
C PHE A 180 8.57 1.53 -5.91
N VAL A 181 9.11 2.04 -7.01
CA VAL A 181 8.51 1.95 -8.34
C VAL A 181 9.25 0.84 -9.08
N ALA A 182 8.58 -0.29 -9.29
CA ALA A 182 9.10 -1.32 -10.18
C ALA A 182 9.11 -0.74 -11.60
N LEU A 183 10.24 -0.17 -12.01
CA LEU A 183 10.43 0.29 -13.38
C LEU A 183 10.26 -0.93 -14.29
N ARG A 184 9.18 -0.96 -15.08
CA ARG A 184 9.09 -1.79 -16.28
C ARG A 184 10.16 -1.30 -17.25
N LEU A 185 11.37 -1.85 -17.13
CA LEU A 185 12.38 -1.75 -18.18
C LEU A 185 11.83 -2.53 -19.37
N LYS A 186 11.24 -1.84 -20.35
CA LYS A 186 11.14 -2.41 -21.69
C LYS A 186 12.58 -2.63 -22.17
N PRO A 187 12.98 -3.85 -22.57
CA PRO A 187 14.29 -4.03 -23.19
C PRO A 187 14.38 -3.08 -24.40
N PRO A 188 15.50 -2.37 -24.59
CA PRO A 188 15.66 -1.54 -25.76
C PRO A 188 15.56 -2.42 -27.01
N ASP A 189 14.73 -2.01 -27.97
CA ASP A 189 14.70 -2.62 -29.30
C ASP A 189 16.08 -2.50 -29.92
N LEU A 190 16.86 -3.58 -29.88
CA LEU A 190 18.09 -3.72 -30.63
C LEU A 190 17.70 -4.02 -32.08
N ARG A 191 17.75 -2.99 -32.93
CA ARG A 191 17.68 -3.12 -34.39
C ARG A 191 19.07 -3.33 -34.98
#